data_AF-A0A442I2E2-F1
#
_entry.id   AF-A0A442I2E2-F1
#
_cell.length_a   1.000
_cell.length_b   1.000
_cell.length_c   1.000
_cell.angle_alpha   90.00
_cell.angle_beta   90.00
_cell.angle_gamma   90.00
#
_symmetry.space_group_name_H-M   'P 1'
#
loop_
_entity.id
_entity.type
_entity.pdbx_description
1 polymer ?
#
loop_
_entity_poly.entity_id
_entity_poly.type
_entity_poly.pdbx_seq_one_letter_code
_entity_poly.pdbx_strand_id
1 'polypeptide(L)'
;MTTTIDINGTLTLDQSSGSQGDDTAITSDLTGLSTTFKDFLNGLTGDLQLSAGQLSFADDVEAAVSGAGFVTVNPDGATISKLFFSDSSGNAFDGDQVIYNGSPLQTINGENIYFHSYANGTIVLATTSATEGAGDVVAAFYLNVAGDNLSASIEMVTFEAIAHPDSTNSNDSIDWTNLLNVSSTGSLSFNFDGLASGNNLFVAVGTSGAGMVVSGIHPVIQADGTLDNSGDNIKTSQGGIGATIGVNNQMFDPGETAVFSFVKGQAPGTYNDIDNMSYTDFIDVTDATLFISQTEGSPGTNFTVKIGAFSAGGASTNPESGRSYIDNDLPDAGPDLGNDAGDSALLDDTAVDIVRVVIKDGNGQLVTDTTVTNSFVTFNADGTITAQHLNDAYTVQWFTDDTGTQALETFNRFQATAVVGKFDVGRVDLSQGVTVTESVGDKLATNDDGPTVSANTAVQLDDDALT
;
A
#
# COMPACT_ATOMS: atom_id res chain seq x y z
N MET A 1 -7.34 -7.67 -10.42
CA MET A 1 -6.18 -8.52 -10.07
C MET A 1 -5.77 -8.08 -8.67
N THR A 2 -4.56 -7.76 -8.29
CA THR A 2 -4.27 -6.86 -7.15
C THR A 2 -2.93 -6.22 -7.50
N THR A 3 -2.52 -5.12 -6.85
CA THR A 3 -1.13 -4.69 -7.01
C THR A 3 -0.22 -5.87 -6.67
N THR A 4 0.77 -6.16 -7.51
CA THR A 4 1.77 -7.22 -7.27
C THR A 4 3.17 -6.69 -7.53
N ILE A 5 4.14 -7.25 -6.83
CA ILE A 5 5.56 -7.01 -7.06
C ILE A 5 6.15 -8.35 -7.51
N ASP A 6 6.91 -8.33 -8.60
CA ASP A 6 7.65 -9.48 -9.08
C ASP A 6 9.15 -9.19 -8.98
N ILE A 7 9.89 -10.12 -8.37
CA ILE A 7 11.36 -10.10 -8.31
C ILE A 7 11.89 -11.07 -9.37
N ASN A 8 12.58 -10.50 -10.36
CA ASN A 8 12.99 -11.15 -11.59
C ASN A 8 14.49 -11.40 -11.62
N GLY A 9 14.90 -12.52 -12.23
CA GLY A 9 16.31 -12.87 -12.35
C GLY A 9 16.95 -13.24 -11.01
N THR A 10 18.27 -13.31 -10.98
CA THR A 10 19.07 -13.54 -9.77
C THR A 10 20.21 -12.53 -9.77
N LEU A 11 20.53 -12.02 -8.59
CA LEU A 11 21.63 -11.11 -8.33
C LEU A 11 22.45 -11.67 -7.19
N THR A 12 23.68 -12.03 -7.49
CA THR A 12 24.62 -12.60 -6.53
C THR A 12 25.85 -11.72 -6.50
N LEU A 13 26.29 -11.35 -5.29
CA LEU A 13 27.60 -10.76 -5.05
C LEU A 13 28.51 -11.85 -4.50
N ASP A 14 29.64 -12.10 -5.17
CA ASP A 14 30.66 -13.03 -4.70
C ASP A 14 31.72 -12.26 -3.89
N GLN A 15 32.00 -12.69 -2.65
CA GLN A 15 33.01 -12.03 -1.82
C GLN A 15 34.46 -12.46 -2.13
N SER A 16 34.68 -13.24 -3.20
CA SER A 16 36.01 -13.61 -3.69
C SER A 16 36.75 -12.44 -4.34
N SER A 17 38.07 -12.42 -4.22
CA SER A 17 38.92 -11.41 -4.85
C SER A 17 38.81 -11.40 -6.39
N GLY A 18 38.55 -10.21 -6.93
CA GLY A 18 38.33 -9.87 -8.32
C GLY A 18 36.97 -10.33 -8.85
N SER A 19 36.42 -9.61 -9.82
CA SER A 19 35.13 -9.92 -10.46
C SER A 19 34.94 -11.41 -10.79
N GLN A 20 34.03 -12.06 -10.05
CA GLN A 20 33.57 -13.41 -10.30
C GLN A 20 32.16 -13.38 -10.89
N GLY A 21 31.75 -14.48 -11.53
CA GLY A 21 30.36 -14.67 -11.96
C GLY A 21 29.75 -13.48 -12.72
N ASP A 22 28.73 -12.88 -12.09
CA ASP A 22 27.94 -11.75 -12.61
C ASP A 22 28.26 -10.43 -11.87
N ASP A 23 29.40 -10.36 -11.17
CA ASP A 23 29.85 -9.15 -10.49
C ASP A 23 30.12 -8.03 -11.49
N THR A 24 29.81 -6.82 -11.05
CA THR A 24 30.10 -5.57 -11.73
C THR A 24 31.34 -4.95 -11.11
N ALA A 25 32.41 -4.91 -11.91
CA ALA A 25 33.64 -4.26 -11.51
C ALA A 25 33.38 -2.80 -11.09
N ILE A 26 33.80 -2.48 -9.87
CA ILE A 26 33.90 -1.16 -9.31
C ILE A 26 35.38 -0.80 -9.12
N THR A 27 35.63 0.39 -8.60
CA THR A 27 36.95 0.79 -8.13
C THR A 27 36.83 1.31 -6.70
N SER A 28 37.93 1.55 -6.00
CA SER A 28 37.92 2.13 -4.65
C SER A 28 37.31 3.54 -4.53
N ASP A 29 36.94 4.19 -5.64
CA ASP A 29 36.10 5.39 -5.68
C ASP A 29 34.61 5.10 -6.04
N LEU A 30 34.24 3.82 -6.04
CA LEU A 30 32.93 3.24 -6.33
C LEU A 30 32.46 3.48 -7.77
N THR A 31 33.39 3.70 -8.72
CA THR A 31 33.04 3.84 -10.14
C THR A 31 32.59 2.51 -10.72
N GLY A 32 31.30 2.42 -11.06
CA GLY A 32 30.65 1.21 -11.57
C GLY A 32 29.21 1.13 -11.04
N LEU A 33 28.97 1.72 -9.87
CA LEU A 33 27.65 1.98 -9.31
C LEU A 33 26.96 3.16 -10.00
N SER A 34 25.64 3.23 -9.85
CA SER A 34 24.86 4.40 -10.23
C SER A 34 25.34 5.66 -9.51
N THR A 35 25.16 6.82 -10.16
CA THR A 35 25.60 8.11 -9.61
C THR A 35 24.94 8.40 -8.27
N THR A 36 23.62 8.17 -8.14
CA THR A 36 22.89 8.39 -6.89
C THR A 36 23.44 7.56 -5.74
N PHE A 37 23.71 6.26 -5.97
CA PHE A 37 24.21 5.38 -4.93
C PHE A 37 25.64 5.73 -4.53
N LYS A 38 26.50 5.95 -5.53
CA LYS A 38 27.87 6.38 -5.32
C LYS A 38 27.96 7.70 -4.54
N ASP A 39 27.13 8.69 -4.90
CA ASP A 39 27.13 9.99 -4.23
C ASP A 39 26.64 9.87 -2.78
N PHE A 40 25.67 8.99 -2.52
CA PHE A 40 25.23 8.67 -1.15
C PHE A 40 26.35 8.05 -0.32
N LEU A 41 27.00 6.99 -0.83
CA LEU A 41 28.07 6.27 -0.11
C LEU A 41 29.29 7.16 0.15
N ASN A 42 29.73 7.95 -0.85
CA ASN A 42 30.80 8.93 -0.67
C ASN A 42 30.42 10.11 0.22
N GLY A 43 29.12 10.33 0.43
CA GLY A 43 28.57 11.37 1.29
C GLY A 43 28.40 10.95 2.76
N LEU A 44 28.67 9.69 3.11
CA LEU A 44 28.60 9.21 4.49
C LEU A 44 29.63 9.93 5.38
N THR A 45 29.24 10.22 6.62
CA THR A 45 30.06 10.97 7.58
C THR A 45 29.93 10.38 8.98
N GLY A 46 30.83 10.77 9.89
CA GLY A 46 30.83 10.25 11.25
C GLY A 46 31.25 8.78 11.28
N ASP A 47 30.57 7.98 12.10
CA ASP A 47 30.87 6.55 12.27
C ASP A 47 30.58 5.76 10.98
N LEU A 48 29.62 6.21 10.16
CA LEU A 48 29.30 5.57 8.87
C LEU A 48 30.30 5.89 7.75
N GLN A 49 31.30 6.75 7.99
CA GLN A 49 32.23 7.14 6.94
C GLN A 49 33.09 5.94 6.50
N LEU A 50 32.98 5.58 5.22
CA LEU A 50 33.76 4.48 4.64
C LEU A 50 35.27 4.77 4.73
N SER A 51 36.00 3.86 5.36
CA SER A 51 37.45 3.90 5.46
C SER A 51 38.12 3.47 4.15
N ALA A 52 39.40 3.79 4.00
CA ALA A 52 40.19 3.30 2.86
C ALA A 52 40.29 1.76 2.83
N GLY A 53 40.20 1.10 4.00
CA GLY A 53 40.17 -0.36 4.08
C GLY A 53 38.87 -0.93 3.52
N GLN A 54 37.72 -0.38 3.93
CA GLN A 54 36.41 -0.76 3.42
C GLN A 54 36.28 -0.52 1.91
N LEU A 55 36.76 0.63 1.42
CA LEU A 55 36.76 0.93 -0.02
C LEU A 55 37.70 0.00 -0.81
N SER A 56 38.82 -0.40 -0.22
CA SER A 56 39.72 -1.38 -0.85
C SER A 56 39.14 -2.79 -0.82
N PHE A 57 38.37 -3.15 0.20
CA PHE A 57 37.65 -4.42 0.25
C PHE A 57 36.57 -4.45 -0.83
N ALA A 58 35.75 -3.41 -0.93
CA ALA A 58 34.73 -3.29 -1.98
C ALA A 58 35.33 -3.31 -3.40
N ASP A 59 36.50 -2.68 -3.63
CA ASP A 59 37.23 -2.76 -4.91
C ASP A 59 37.73 -4.19 -5.22
N ASP A 60 38.03 -4.98 -4.18
CA ASP A 60 38.49 -6.36 -4.35
C ASP A 60 37.34 -7.33 -4.62
N VAL A 61 36.23 -7.21 -3.90
CA VAL A 61 35.04 -8.09 -4.03
C VAL A 61 33.99 -7.56 -5.01
N GLU A 62 34.19 -6.35 -5.52
CA GLU A 62 33.34 -5.70 -6.49
C GLU A 62 31.89 -5.43 -5.98
N ALA A 63 30.95 -5.27 -6.91
CA ALA A 63 29.54 -5.01 -6.64
C ALA A 63 28.64 -5.96 -7.45
N ALA A 64 27.37 -6.10 -7.06
CA ALA A 64 26.37 -6.76 -7.89
C ALA A 64 25.34 -5.73 -8.38
N VAL A 65 25.16 -5.61 -9.69
CA VAL A 65 24.24 -4.64 -10.31
C VAL A 65 23.29 -5.35 -11.26
N SER A 66 21.98 -5.25 -11.00
CA SER A 66 20.96 -5.83 -11.87
C SER A 66 20.46 -4.87 -12.96
N GLY A 67 19.70 -5.41 -13.93
CA GLY A 67 19.06 -4.62 -14.98
C GLY A 67 17.79 -3.89 -14.52
N ALA A 68 17.41 -2.84 -15.25
CA ALA A 68 16.15 -2.13 -15.03
C ALA A 68 14.96 -3.08 -15.31
N GLY A 69 14.30 -3.56 -14.25
CA GLY A 69 13.27 -4.60 -14.32
C GLY A 69 13.56 -5.83 -13.46
N PHE A 70 14.65 -5.83 -12.70
CA PHE A 70 14.85 -6.82 -11.63
C PHE A 70 13.69 -6.80 -10.64
N VAL A 71 13.16 -5.61 -10.34
CA VAL A 71 11.86 -5.46 -9.68
C VAL A 71 10.87 -4.90 -10.69
N THR A 72 9.68 -5.49 -10.78
CA THR A 72 8.54 -4.93 -11.53
C THR A 72 7.31 -4.87 -10.65
N VAL A 73 6.56 -3.77 -10.75
CA VAL A 73 5.28 -3.59 -10.06
C VAL A 73 4.16 -3.61 -11.10
N ASN A 74 3.20 -4.51 -10.93
CA ASN A 74 1.93 -4.43 -11.63
C ASN A 74 0.96 -3.63 -10.74
N PRO A 75 0.58 -2.40 -11.13
CA PRO A 75 -0.22 -1.55 -10.27
C PRO A 75 -1.71 -1.93 -10.17
N ASP A 76 -2.23 -2.78 -11.07
CA ASP A 76 -3.65 -3.16 -11.16
C ASP A 76 -4.68 -2.00 -10.98
N GLY A 77 -4.36 -0.82 -11.53
CA GLY A 77 -5.21 0.37 -11.45
C GLY A 77 -4.83 1.37 -10.36
N ALA A 78 -3.92 1.02 -9.45
CA ALA A 78 -3.32 1.96 -8.51
C ALA A 78 -2.33 2.91 -9.19
N THR A 79 -2.13 4.09 -8.62
CA THR A 79 -1.00 4.96 -8.94
C THR A 79 0.07 4.75 -7.89
N ILE A 80 1.17 4.08 -8.24
CA ILE A 80 2.26 3.79 -7.31
C ILE A 80 3.02 5.07 -7.02
N SER A 81 2.97 5.51 -5.76
CA SER A 81 3.62 6.73 -5.29
C SER A 81 5.02 6.45 -4.76
N LYS A 82 5.31 5.20 -4.37
CA LYS A 82 6.60 4.81 -3.80
C LYS A 82 6.92 3.33 -4.04
N LEU A 83 8.20 3.04 -4.26
CA LEU A 83 8.80 1.71 -4.25
C LEU A 83 10.07 1.78 -3.39
N PHE A 84 10.25 0.89 -2.41
CA PHE A 84 11.30 0.98 -1.40
C PHE A 84 11.62 -0.39 -0.78
N PHE A 85 12.76 -0.52 -0.09
CA PHE A 85 13.05 -1.68 0.74
C PHE A 85 12.37 -1.59 2.11
N SER A 86 11.95 -2.73 2.65
CA SER A 86 11.23 -2.81 3.93
C SER A 86 11.51 -4.10 4.70
N ASP A 87 11.10 -4.11 5.96
CA ASP A 87 10.90 -5.34 6.73
C ASP A 87 9.74 -6.19 6.16
N SER A 88 9.49 -7.36 6.76
CA SER A 88 8.41 -8.27 6.34
C SER A 88 7.00 -7.71 6.57
N SER A 89 6.87 -6.64 7.35
CA SER A 89 5.61 -5.95 7.65
C SER A 89 5.37 -4.74 6.73
N GLY A 90 6.33 -4.41 5.85
CA GLY A 90 6.27 -3.23 4.98
C GLY A 90 6.76 -1.93 5.64
N ASN A 91 7.37 -2.00 6.82
CA ASN A 91 7.95 -0.84 7.51
C ASN A 91 9.39 -0.59 7.05
N ALA A 92 9.84 0.66 7.21
CA ALA A 92 11.25 0.99 7.02
C ALA A 92 12.10 0.37 8.14
N PHE A 93 13.29 -0.11 7.79
CA PHE A 93 14.27 -0.57 8.77
C PHE A 93 14.79 0.57 9.64
N ASP A 94 14.83 0.38 10.96
CA ASP A 94 15.19 1.38 11.97
C ASP A 94 16.19 0.85 13.03
N GLY A 95 16.98 -0.14 12.66
CA GLY A 95 17.88 -0.86 13.57
C GLY A 95 17.51 -2.33 13.74
N ASP A 96 16.77 -2.90 12.78
CA ASP A 96 16.36 -4.29 12.77
C ASP A 96 17.57 -5.21 12.69
N GLN A 97 17.68 -6.11 13.66
CA GLN A 97 18.73 -7.12 13.64
C GLN A 97 18.48 -8.11 12.52
N VAL A 98 19.50 -8.37 11.69
CA VAL A 98 19.41 -9.37 10.64
C VAL A 98 19.50 -10.75 11.28
N ILE A 99 18.40 -11.51 11.22
CA ILE A 99 18.31 -12.88 11.77
C ILE A 99 18.27 -13.88 10.61
N TYR A 100 19.41 -14.51 10.31
CA TYR A 100 19.52 -15.53 9.29
C TYR A 100 19.41 -16.93 9.91
N ASN A 101 18.52 -17.78 9.39
CA ASN A 101 18.27 -19.13 9.90
C ASN A 101 18.06 -19.22 11.44
N GLY A 102 17.44 -18.20 12.02
CA GLY A 102 17.12 -18.13 13.46
C GLY A 102 18.27 -17.66 14.37
N SER A 103 19.41 -17.26 13.80
CA SER A 103 20.53 -16.67 14.55
C SER A 103 20.89 -15.28 14.01
N PRO A 104 21.45 -14.38 14.83
CA PRO A 104 22.02 -13.14 14.32
C PRO A 104 23.03 -13.39 13.22
N LEU A 105 22.88 -12.72 12.09
CA LEU A 105 23.94 -12.64 11.09
C LEU A 105 25.05 -11.74 11.62
N GLN A 106 26.30 -12.13 11.40
CA GLN A 106 27.46 -11.45 11.95
C GLN A 106 28.50 -11.15 10.87
N THR A 107 29.38 -10.20 11.11
CA THR A 107 30.66 -10.08 10.39
C THR A 107 31.61 -11.21 10.83
N ILE A 108 32.68 -11.44 10.08
CA ILE A 108 33.74 -12.40 10.49
C ILE A 108 34.40 -12.03 11.83
N ASN A 109 34.29 -10.77 12.26
CA ASN A 109 34.77 -10.28 13.55
C ASN A 109 33.78 -10.55 14.71
N GLY A 110 32.62 -11.16 14.42
CA GLY A 110 31.60 -11.52 15.40
C GLY A 110 30.66 -10.38 15.79
N GLU A 111 30.60 -9.31 14.98
CA GLU A 111 29.70 -8.17 15.21
C GLU A 111 28.35 -8.41 14.54
N ASN A 112 27.25 -8.17 15.26
CA ASN A 112 25.92 -8.37 14.72
C ASN A 112 25.58 -7.34 13.64
N ILE A 113 24.85 -7.75 12.62
CA ILE A 113 24.42 -6.89 11.52
C ILE A 113 22.98 -6.38 11.75
N TYR A 114 22.77 -5.09 11.50
CA TYR A 114 21.49 -4.41 11.62
C TYR A 114 21.18 -3.59 10.36
N PHE A 115 19.92 -3.54 9.95
CA PHE A 115 19.48 -2.74 8.81
C PHE A 115 18.94 -1.37 9.23
N HIS A 116 19.26 -0.35 8.42
CA HIS A 116 18.75 1.00 8.52
C HIS A 116 18.36 1.54 7.14
N SER A 117 17.18 2.12 7.04
CA SER A 117 16.66 2.71 5.80
C SER A 117 17.08 4.16 5.62
N TYR A 118 17.57 4.49 4.42
CA TYR A 118 17.95 5.84 4.01
C TYR A 118 17.27 6.21 2.69
N ALA A 119 17.30 7.50 2.35
CA ALA A 119 16.75 8.02 1.10
C ALA A 119 15.29 7.58 0.86
N ASN A 120 14.45 7.69 1.88
CA ASN A 120 13.05 7.20 1.88
C ASN A 120 12.92 5.68 1.66
N GLY A 121 13.93 4.90 2.03
CA GLY A 121 13.95 3.43 1.91
C GLY A 121 14.43 2.92 0.56
N THR A 122 14.87 3.77 -0.37
CA THR A 122 15.53 3.27 -1.59
C THR A 122 16.95 2.80 -1.31
N ILE A 123 17.56 3.20 -0.19
CA ILE A 123 18.87 2.69 0.23
C ILE A 123 18.71 2.01 1.59
N VAL A 124 19.32 0.84 1.77
CA VAL A 124 19.47 0.18 3.06
C VAL A 124 20.95 0.02 3.34
N LEU A 125 21.38 0.42 4.54
CA LEU A 125 22.70 0.09 5.05
C LEU A 125 22.60 -1.06 6.04
N ALA A 126 23.49 -2.04 5.88
CA ALA A 126 23.80 -3.03 6.89
C ALA A 126 24.94 -2.48 7.75
N THR A 127 24.74 -2.36 9.05
CA THR A 127 25.69 -1.74 9.99
C THR A 127 25.91 -2.63 11.20
N THR A 128 27.02 -2.42 11.93
CA THR A 128 27.32 -3.14 13.17
C THR A 128 26.59 -2.61 14.41
N SER A 129 25.62 -1.69 14.24
CA SER A 129 24.90 -1.04 15.34
C SER A 129 23.40 -0.97 15.11
N ALA A 130 22.61 -1.27 16.15
CA ALA A 130 21.17 -1.03 16.14
C ALA A 130 20.80 0.47 16.19
N THR A 131 21.77 1.37 16.38
CA THR A 131 21.52 2.82 16.43
C THR A 131 21.78 3.45 15.07
N GLU A 132 20.79 4.16 14.54
CA GLU A 132 20.92 4.90 13.28
C GLU A 132 22.14 5.85 13.33
N GLY A 133 22.92 5.88 12.24
CA GLY A 133 24.08 6.75 12.13
C GLY A 133 25.33 6.27 12.89
N ALA A 134 25.32 5.07 13.46
CA ALA A 134 26.44 4.50 14.21
C ALA A 134 26.86 3.13 13.68
N GLY A 135 28.05 2.68 14.07
CA GLY A 135 28.63 1.40 13.65
C GLY A 135 29.31 1.47 12.29
N ASP A 136 30.05 0.42 11.97
CA ASP A 136 30.71 0.27 10.68
C ASP A 136 29.69 -0.17 9.62
N VAL A 137 29.83 0.33 8.41
CA VAL A 137 29.03 -0.11 7.26
C VAL A 137 29.60 -1.44 6.76
N VAL A 138 28.77 -2.49 6.81
CA VAL A 138 29.11 -3.86 6.38
C VAL A 138 28.68 -4.08 4.94
N ALA A 139 27.48 -3.63 4.58
CA ALA A 139 26.94 -3.75 3.23
C ALA A 139 25.97 -2.60 2.94
N ALA A 140 25.71 -2.37 1.66
CA ALA A 140 24.73 -1.41 1.21
C ALA A 140 23.92 -1.95 0.02
N PHE A 141 22.62 -1.68 0.03
CA PHE A 141 21.68 -2.05 -1.01
C PHE A 141 21.00 -0.81 -1.53
N TYR A 142 20.89 -0.68 -2.85
CA TYR A 142 20.21 0.42 -3.50
C TYR A 142 19.16 -0.08 -4.48
N LEU A 143 17.94 0.40 -4.30
CA LEU A 143 16.83 0.24 -5.22
C LEU A 143 16.79 1.46 -6.14
N ASN A 144 17.29 1.28 -7.37
CA ASN A 144 17.27 2.33 -8.38
C ASN A 144 15.91 2.34 -9.08
N VAL A 145 14.98 3.07 -8.47
CA VAL A 145 13.57 3.12 -8.87
C VAL A 145 13.39 3.98 -10.14
N ALA A 146 12.68 3.44 -11.12
CA ALA A 146 12.27 4.20 -12.30
C ALA A 146 11.31 5.34 -11.92
N GLY A 147 11.27 6.42 -12.70
CA GLY A 147 10.49 7.62 -12.35
C GLY A 147 8.96 7.41 -12.23
N ASP A 148 8.44 6.28 -12.69
CA ASP A 148 7.03 5.88 -12.56
C ASP A 148 6.77 4.93 -11.37
N ASN A 149 7.80 4.55 -10.62
CA ASN A 149 7.78 3.56 -9.53
C ASN A 149 7.31 2.15 -9.94
N LEU A 150 7.27 1.82 -11.24
CA LEU A 150 6.78 0.52 -11.72
C LEU A 150 7.90 -0.49 -12.00
N SER A 151 9.16 -0.06 -11.90
CA SER A 151 10.31 -0.95 -11.99
C SER A 151 11.50 -0.40 -11.22
N ALA A 152 12.42 -1.28 -10.88
CA ALA A 152 13.72 -0.90 -10.35
C ALA A 152 14.81 -1.88 -10.77
N SER A 153 16.06 -1.42 -10.74
CA SER A 153 17.22 -2.29 -10.57
C SER A 153 17.68 -2.27 -9.11
N ILE A 154 18.49 -3.25 -8.73
CA ILE A 154 19.14 -3.36 -7.43
C ILE A 154 20.65 -3.30 -7.62
N GLU A 155 21.33 -2.55 -6.77
CA GLU A 155 22.79 -2.53 -6.63
C GLU A 155 23.13 -2.98 -5.20
N MET A 156 24.10 -3.88 -5.06
CA MET A 156 24.61 -4.38 -3.78
C MET A 156 26.12 -4.23 -3.72
N VAL A 157 26.65 -3.80 -2.57
CA VAL A 157 28.08 -3.77 -2.26
C VAL A 157 28.32 -4.22 -0.83
N THR A 158 29.39 -4.96 -0.59
CA THR A 158 29.91 -5.25 0.75
C THR A 158 31.20 -4.47 1.01
N PHE A 159 31.38 -4.02 2.24
CA PHE A 159 32.51 -3.23 2.72
C PHE A 159 33.31 -3.95 3.80
N GLU A 160 32.73 -5.01 4.35
CA GLU A 160 33.34 -5.95 5.27
C GLU A 160 32.84 -7.36 4.93
N ALA A 161 33.65 -8.38 5.24
CA ALA A 161 33.27 -9.77 5.08
C ALA A 161 32.16 -10.16 6.09
N ILE A 162 31.13 -10.82 5.58
CA ILE A 162 30.02 -11.34 6.38
C ILE A 162 30.39 -12.79 6.74
N ALA A 163 30.13 -13.20 7.98
CA ALA A 163 30.34 -14.59 8.39
C ALA A 163 29.23 -15.48 7.82
N HIS A 164 29.62 -16.51 7.07
CA HIS A 164 28.69 -17.49 6.52
C HIS A 164 28.43 -18.61 7.54
N PRO A 165 27.16 -19.03 7.74
CA PRO A 165 26.80 -19.93 8.83
C PRO A 165 27.23 -21.39 8.63
N ASP A 166 27.48 -21.85 7.39
CA ASP A 166 27.97 -23.21 7.12
C ASP A 166 29.46 -23.23 6.77
N SER A 167 30.29 -23.21 7.81
CA SER A 167 31.75 -23.35 7.70
C SER A 167 32.23 -24.69 7.12
N THR A 168 31.31 -25.62 6.79
CA THR A 168 31.65 -26.88 6.09
C THR A 168 31.42 -26.81 4.58
N ASN A 169 30.78 -25.75 4.08
CA ASN A 169 30.51 -25.51 2.68
C ASN A 169 31.33 -24.31 2.18
N SER A 170 32.40 -24.59 1.42
CA SER A 170 33.29 -23.57 0.85
C SER A 170 32.69 -22.75 -0.31
N ASN A 171 31.37 -22.74 -0.43
CA ASN A 171 30.59 -21.97 -1.40
C ASN A 171 29.20 -21.80 -0.77
N ASP A 172 29.20 -21.34 0.48
CA ASP A 172 27.98 -21.00 1.20
C ASP A 172 27.43 -19.68 0.67
N SER A 173 26.12 -19.52 0.78
CA SER A 173 25.40 -18.37 0.27
C SER A 173 24.44 -17.88 1.33
N ILE A 174 24.55 -16.60 1.66
CA ILE A 174 23.51 -15.91 2.42
C ILE A 174 22.47 -15.45 1.42
N ASP A 175 21.31 -16.11 1.43
CA ASP A 175 20.13 -15.60 0.74
C ASP A 175 19.45 -14.52 1.60
N TRP A 176 19.00 -13.45 0.96
CA TRP A 176 18.35 -12.34 1.67
C TRP A 176 16.84 -12.54 1.82
N THR A 177 16.34 -13.78 1.66
CA THR A 177 14.92 -14.11 1.71
C THR A 177 14.32 -13.72 3.06
N ASN A 178 13.27 -12.90 3.01
CA ASN A 178 12.53 -12.38 4.18
C ASN A 178 13.37 -11.53 5.14
N LEU A 179 14.65 -11.28 4.82
CA LEU A 179 15.50 -10.31 5.53
C LEU A 179 15.35 -8.94 4.89
N LEU A 180 15.36 -8.92 3.55
CA LEU A 180 15.14 -7.73 2.73
C LEU A 180 13.88 -7.94 1.89
N ASN A 181 12.96 -6.99 1.92
CA ASN A 181 11.73 -7.05 1.14
C ASN A 181 11.63 -5.77 0.31
N VAL A 182 10.89 -5.83 -0.78
CA VAL A 182 10.52 -4.64 -1.56
C VAL A 182 9.04 -4.37 -1.35
N SER A 183 8.72 -3.14 -0.96
CA SER A 183 7.36 -2.66 -0.79
C SER A 183 7.01 -1.57 -1.79
N SER A 184 5.75 -1.57 -2.21
CA SER A 184 5.15 -0.50 -3.00
C SER A 184 3.95 0.08 -2.25
N THR A 185 3.78 1.40 -2.33
CA THR A 185 2.55 2.08 -1.89
C THR A 185 1.98 2.88 -3.04
N GLY A 186 0.65 2.96 -3.11
CA GLY A 186 -0.03 3.70 -4.15
C GLY A 186 -1.41 4.18 -3.75
N SER A 187 -1.89 5.21 -4.46
CA SER A 187 -3.25 5.73 -4.33
C SER A 187 -4.19 5.02 -5.30
N LEU A 188 -5.47 4.98 -4.95
CA LEU A 188 -6.55 4.49 -5.80
C LEU A 188 -7.58 5.60 -6.02
N SER A 189 -8.17 5.64 -7.21
CA SER A 189 -9.24 6.58 -7.53
C SER A 189 -10.39 5.85 -8.20
N PHE A 190 -11.54 5.87 -7.55
CA PHE A 190 -12.77 5.25 -8.00
C PHE A 190 -13.68 6.33 -8.60
N ASN A 191 -13.62 6.50 -9.93
CA ASN A 191 -14.51 7.41 -10.66
C ASN A 191 -15.64 6.65 -11.36
N PHE A 192 -16.72 7.37 -11.68
CA PHE A 192 -17.91 6.79 -12.31
C PHE A 192 -17.95 6.95 -13.83
N ASP A 193 -16.89 7.51 -14.46
CA ASP A 193 -16.90 7.95 -15.87
C ASP A 193 -17.21 6.82 -16.87
N GLY A 194 -16.88 5.58 -16.49
CA GLY A 194 -17.18 4.38 -17.29
C GLY A 194 -18.62 3.88 -17.22
N LEU A 195 -19.46 4.45 -16.34
CA LEU A 195 -20.83 4.00 -16.12
C LEU A 195 -21.82 4.71 -17.06
N ALA A 196 -22.74 3.94 -17.65
CA ALA A 196 -23.86 4.49 -18.41
C ALA A 196 -24.88 5.15 -17.46
N SER A 197 -25.53 6.23 -17.90
CA SER A 197 -26.61 6.84 -17.11
C SER A 197 -27.78 5.89 -16.95
N GLY A 198 -28.31 5.79 -15.74
CA GLY A 198 -29.35 4.82 -15.44
C GLY A 198 -29.84 4.85 -14.01
N ASN A 199 -30.78 3.94 -13.74
CA ASN A 199 -31.30 3.61 -12.42
C ASN A 199 -30.81 2.21 -12.09
N ASN A 200 -30.10 2.07 -10.97
CA ASN A 200 -29.38 0.87 -10.62
C ASN A 200 -29.65 0.51 -9.15
N LEU A 201 -29.67 -0.79 -8.85
CA LEU A 201 -29.68 -1.27 -7.47
C LEU A 201 -28.35 -0.93 -6.78
N PHE A 202 -27.26 -1.23 -7.48
CA PHE A 202 -25.91 -0.84 -7.08
C PHE A 202 -25.04 -0.63 -8.31
N VAL A 203 -23.91 0.02 -8.11
CA VAL A 203 -22.86 0.16 -9.12
C VAL A 203 -21.54 -0.32 -8.57
N ALA A 204 -20.64 -0.74 -9.45
CA ALA A 204 -19.28 -1.08 -9.11
C ALA A 204 -18.30 -0.38 -10.05
N VAL A 205 -17.23 0.18 -9.50
CA VAL A 205 -16.15 0.85 -10.25
C VAL A 205 -14.78 0.35 -9.78
N GLY A 206 -13.72 0.67 -10.54
CA GLY A 206 -12.37 0.15 -10.30
C GLY A 206 -12.08 -1.11 -11.13
N THR A 207 -11.25 -1.99 -10.59
CA THR A 207 -10.90 -3.29 -11.18
C THR A 207 -11.49 -4.43 -10.35
N SER A 208 -11.44 -5.65 -10.87
CA SER A 208 -11.76 -6.83 -10.06
C SER A 208 -10.79 -7.06 -8.89
N GLY A 209 -9.71 -6.27 -8.80
CA GLY A 209 -8.73 -6.36 -7.72
C GLY A 209 -8.83 -5.31 -6.66
N ALA A 210 -9.14 -4.11 -7.11
CA ALA A 210 -9.44 -2.98 -6.28
C ALA A 210 -10.71 -2.35 -6.81
N GLY A 211 -11.84 -2.71 -6.19
CA GLY A 211 -13.17 -2.26 -6.57
C GLY A 211 -13.83 -1.44 -5.48
N MET A 212 -14.82 -0.64 -5.88
CA MET A 212 -15.74 0.02 -4.96
C MET A 212 -17.17 -0.25 -5.42
N VAL A 213 -17.96 -0.82 -4.52
CA VAL A 213 -19.40 -1.02 -4.67
C VAL A 213 -20.12 0.16 -4.03
N VAL A 214 -21.16 0.68 -4.69
CA VAL A 214 -22.01 1.74 -4.15
C VAL A 214 -23.47 1.35 -4.25
N SER A 215 -24.18 1.46 -3.14
CA SER A 215 -25.62 1.19 -2.99
C SER A 215 -26.31 2.32 -2.21
N GLY A 216 -27.64 2.38 -2.27
CA GLY A 216 -28.40 3.16 -1.31
C GLY A 216 -28.36 2.52 0.08
N ILE A 217 -28.71 3.27 1.15
CA ILE A 217 -28.64 2.72 2.51
C ILE A 217 -29.74 1.67 2.80
N HIS A 218 -30.93 1.82 2.22
CA HIS A 218 -32.04 0.86 2.35
C HIS A 218 -32.57 0.43 0.98
N PRO A 219 -31.80 -0.36 0.18
CA PRO A 219 -32.28 -0.88 -1.08
C PRO A 219 -33.42 -1.87 -0.82
N VAL A 220 -34.34 -1.99 -1.79
CA VAL A 220 -35.39 -3.03 -1.76
C VAL A 220 -35.31 -3.85 -3.04
N ILE A 221 -35.46 -5.16 -2.91
CA ILE A 221 -35.43 -6.10 -4.03
C ILE A 221 -36.77 -6.79 -4.21
N GLN A 222 -36.98 -7.32 -5.41
CA GLN A 222 -38.07 -8.24 -5.69
C GLN A 222 -37.67 -9.67 -5.28
N ALA A 223 -38.65 -10.57 -5.26
CA ALA A 223 -38.41 -11.97 -4.95
C ALA A 223 -37.41 -12.69 -5.87
N ASP A 224 -37.16 -12.16 -7.07
CA ASP A 224 -36.14 -12.65 -7.99
C ASP A 224 -34.78 -11.96 -7.86
N GLY A 225 -34.60 -11.04 -6.90
CA GLY A 225 -33.34 -10.31 -6.67
C GLY A 225 -33.22 -9.00 -7.42
N THR A 226 -34.14 -8.74 -8.35
CA THR A 226 -34.10 -7.52 -9.14
C THR A 226 -34.56 -6.30 -8.36
N LEU A 227 -34.10 -5.12 -8.78
CA LEU A 227 -34.44 -3.83 -8.18
C LEU A 227 -35.96 -3.65 -7.98
N ASP A 228 -36.38 -3.31 -6.76
CA ASP A 228 -37.65 -2.66 -6.48
C ASP A 228 -37.44 -1.15 -6.33
N ASN A 229 -38.27 -0.35 -7.00
CA ASN A 229 -38.18 1.11 -6.97
C ASN A 229 -38.84 1.73 -5.74
N SER A 230 -39.36 0.93 -4.80
CA SER A 230 -39.84 1.43 -3.50
C SER A 230 -38.74 1.72 -2.49
N GLY A 231 -37.55 1.14 -2.67
CA GLY A 231 -36.36 1.36 -1.84
C GLY A 231 -35.35 2.33 -2.44
N ASP A 232 -34.23 2.48 -1.76
CA ASP A 232 -33.13 3.31 -2.24
C ASP A 232 -32.48 2.71 -3.50
N ASN A 233 -32.16 3.56 -4.46
CA ASN A 233 -31.49 3.17 -5.70
C ASN A 233 -30.41 4.19 -6.07
N ILE A 234 -29.40 3.74 -6.82
CA ILE A 234 -28.33 4.60 -7.32
C ILE A 234 -28.69 5.09 -8.71
N LYS A 235 -28.73 6.41 -8.87
CA LYS A 235 -28.79 7.04 -10.18
C LYS A 235 -27.38 7.37 -10.64
N THR A 236 -27.10 7.04 -11.89
CA THR A 236 -25.85 7.43 -12.56
C THR A 236 -26.17 8.48 -13.61
N SER A 237 -25.36 9.53 -13.66
CA SER A 237 -25.56 10.68 -14.53
C SER A 237 -24.25 11.08 -15.23
N GLN A 238 -24.36 11.76 -16.37
CA GLN A 238 -23.23 12.41 -17.05
C GLN A 238 -23.31 13.94 -16.89
N GLY A 239 -24.00 14.40 -15.84
CA GLY A 239 -24.44 15.78 -15.68
C GLY A 239 -23.45 16.73 -14.98
N GLY A 240 -22.35 16.23 -14.42
CA GLY A 240 -21.41 17.00 -13.59
C GLY A 240 -19.98 17.06 -14.13
N ILE A 241 -19.01 17.26 -13.22
CA ILE A 241 -17.59 17.10 -13.53
C ILE A 241 -17.29 15.60 -13.56
N GLY A 242 -17.30 15.04 -14.77
CA GLY A 242 -17.32 13.59 -14.99
C GLY A 242 -18.72 13.00 -14.83
N ALA A 243 -18.80 11.68 -14.81
CA ALA A 243 -20.02 11.00 -14.40
C ALA A 243 -20.20 11.09 -12.88
N THR A 244 -21.46 11.16 -12.47
CA THR A 244 -21.83 11.31 -11.06
C THR A 244 -22.80 10.23 -10.63
N ILE A 245 -22.89 10.07 -9.31
CA ILE A 245 -23.97 9.33 -8.68
C ILE A 245 -24.85 10.23 -7.81
N GLY A 246 -26.12 9.88 -7.76
CA GLY A 246 -27.12 10.33 -6.80
C GLY A 246 -27.88 9.14 -6.21
N VAL A 247 -28.66 9.38 -5.16
CA VAL A 247 -29.52 8.36 -4.53
C VAL A 247 -30.96 8.75 -4.83
N ASN A 248 -31.80 7.84 -5.31
CA ASN A 248 -33.22 8.04 -5.68
C ASN A 248 -33.53 9.07 -6.77
N ASN A 249 -32.64 10.02 -6.99
CA ASN A 249 -32.65 11.10 -7.95
C ASN A 249 -31.23 11.29 -8.49
N GLN A 250 -31.08 12.15 -9.50
CA GLN A 250 -29.77 12.37 -10.16
C GLN A 250 -28.72 13.02 -9.25
N MET A 251 -29.12 13.52 -8.08
CA MET A 251 -28.28 14.09 -7.02
C MET A 251 -28.71 13.49 -5.67
N PHE A 252 -27.86 13.63 -4.65
CA PHE A 252 -28.26 13.41 -3.26
C PHE A 252 -29.13 14.57 -2.79
N ASP A 253 -30.39 14.29 -2.47
CA ASP A 253 -31.30 15.17 -1.74
C ASP A 253 -31.08 15.04 -0.22
N PRO A 254 -31.33 16.10 0.59
CA PRO A 254 -31.17 16.03 2.04
C PRO A 254 -31.94 14.86 2.68
N GLY A 255 -31.23 14.06 3.46
CA GLY A 255 -31.72 12.84 4.11
C GLY A 255 -31.31 11.55 3.40
N GLU A 256 -30.94 11.62 2.11
CA GLU A 256 -30.50 10.45 1.36
C GLU A 256 -29.08 10.05 1.71
N THR A 257 -28.84 8.74 1.71
CA THR A 257 -27.56 8.15 2.09
C THR A 257 -27.16 7.06 1.09
N ALA A 258 -25.89 7.05 0.72
CA ALA A 258 -25.27 5.95 0.00
C ALA A 258 -24.23 5.26 0.88
N VAL A 259 -24.06 3.97 0.64
CA VAL A 259 -23.05 3.11 1.26
C VAL A 259 -22.02 2.77 0.19
N PHE A 260 -20.75 2.93 0.55
CA PHE A 260 -19.60 2.69 -0.31
C PHE A 260 -18.74 1.60 0.34
N SER A 261 -18.51 0.50 -0.37
CA SER A 261 -17.74 -0.64 0.12
C SER A 261 -16.50 -0.85 -0.75
N PHE A 262 -15.31 -0.87 -0.15
CA PHE A 262 -14.06 -1.17 -0.84
C PHE A 262 -13.83 -2.67 -0.84
N VAL A 263 -13.77 -3.27 -2.03
CA VAL A 263 -13.88 -4.72 -2.20
C VAL A 263 -12.90 -5.26 -3.23
N LYS A 264 -12.61 -6.56 -3.14
CA LYS A 264 -11.89 -7.34 -4.17
C LYS A 264 -12.85 -8.33 -4.81
N GLY A 265 -12.68 -8.61 -6.10
CA GLY A 265 -13.44 -9.63 -6.84
C GLY A 265 -14.68 -9.11 -7.57
N GLN A 266 -15.24 -7.94 -7.23
CA GLN A 266 -16.39 -7.39 -7.94
C GLN A 266 -16.00 -6.87 -9.33
N ALA A 267 -16.72 -7.30 -10.37
CA ALA A 267 -16.58 -6.71 -11.70
C ALA A 267 -17.20 -5.30 -11.75
N PRO A 268 -16.58 -4.33 -12.44
CA PRO A 268 -17.16 -3.00 -12.60
C PRO A 268 -18.37 -3.03 -13.53
N GLY A 269 -19.39 -2.22 -13.21
CA GLY A 269 -20.62 -2.14 -13.99
C GLY A 269 -21.78 -1.51 -13.24
N THR A 270 -22.93 -1.52 -13.88
CA THR A 270 -24.22 -1.09 -13.32
C THR A 270 -25.11 -2.33 -13.17
N TYR A 271 -25.67 -2.53 -11.98
CA TYR A 271 -26.39 -3.76 -11.66
C TYR A 271 -27.80 -3.46 -11.16
N ASN A 272 -28.75 -4.27 -11.63
CA ASN A 272 -30.16 -4.20 -11.26
C ASN A 272 -30.65 -5.49 -10.58
N ASP A 273 -29.74 -6.39 -10.25
CA ASP A 273 -29.99 -7.67 -9.63
C ASP A 273 -28.92 -7.88 -8.56
N ILE A 274 -29.35 -8.04 -7.32
CA ILE A 274 -28.44 -8.18 -6.17
C ILE A 274 -27.60 -9.46 -6.27
N ASP A 275 -28.08 -10.49 -6.96
CA ASP A 275 -27.37 -11.76 -7.14
C ASP A 275 -26.10 -11.60 -8.02
N ASN A 276 -25.86 -10.40 -8.57
CA ASN A 276 -24.62 -10.03 -9.26
C ASN A 276 -23.57 -9.38 -8.36
N MET A 277 -23.87 -9.15 -7.08
CA MET A 277 -22.89 -8.69 -6.10
C MET A 277 -22.09 -9.89 -5.62
N SER A 278 -20.82 -10.00 -6.03
CA SER A 278 -20.04 -11.22 -5.88
C SER A 278 -18.57 -10.93 -5.54
N TYR A 279 -18.31 -9.89 -4.76
CA TYR A 279 -16.97 -9.66 -4.23
C TYR A 279 -16.56 -10.76 -3.25
N THR A 280 -15.25 -10.99 -3.15
CA THR A 280 -14.64 -12.11 -2.41
C THR A 280 -13.86 -11.68 -1.19
N ASP A 281 -13.55 -10.39 -1.06
CA ASP A 281 -12.79 -9.85 0.07
C ASP A 281 -13.02 -8.33 0.18
N PHE A 282 -12.62 -7.75 1.31
CA PHE A 282 -12.61 -6.30 1.54
C PHE A 282 -11.21 -5.69 1.31
N ILE A 283 -11.17 -4.37 1.20
CA ILE A 283 -9.93 -3.59 1.21
C ILE A 283 -9.98 -2.68 2.42
N ASP A 284 -9.15 -2.97 3.41
CA ASP A 284 -9.00 -2.17 4.61
C ASP A 284 -8.12 -0.95 4.31
N VAL A 285 -8.63 0.23 4.65
CA VAL A 285 -7.97 1.52 4.44
C VAL A 285 -7.99 2.34 5.72
N THR A 286 -7.08 3.30 5.83
CA THR A 286 -7.01 4.24 6.98
C THR A 286 -7.54 5.63 6.64
N ASP A 287 -7.74 5.91 5.36
CA ASP A 287 -8.29 7.18 4.87
C ASP A 287 -9.04 7.00 3.54
N ALA A 288 -9.97 7.92 3.29
CA ALA A 288 -10.58 8.08 1.98
C ALA A 288 -10.99 9.54 1.77
N THR A 289 -11.21 9.90 0.50
CA THR A 289 -11.55 11.25 0.06
C THR A 289 -12.79 11.22 -0.82
N LEU A 290 -13.82 11.96 -0.44
CA LEU A 290 -15.02 12.16 -1.25
C LEU A 290 -14.86 13.43 -2.10
N PHE A 291 -15.05 13.31 -3.42
CA PHE A 291 -15.07 14.44 -4.33
C PHE A 291 -16.51 14.87 -4.66
N ILE A 292 -16.83 16.12 -4.31
CA ILE A 292 -18.11 16.76 -4.63
C ILE A 292 -18.05 17.24 -6.07
N SER A 293 -18.71 16.55 -6.99
CA SER A 293 -18.62 16.85 -8.43
C SER A 293 -19.32 18.16 -8.77
N GLN A 294 -20.53 18.31 -8.29
CA GLN A 294 -21.32 19.53 -8.46
C GLN A 294 -22.37 19.63 -7.36
N THR A 295 -22.97 20.81 -7.26
CA THR A 295 -23.99 21.14 -6.27
C THR A 295 -25.15 21.89 -6.92
N GLU A 296 -26.36 21.73 -6.37
CA GLU A 296 -27.56 22.43 -6.88
C GLU A 296 -28.24 23.27 -5.78
N GLY A 297 -28.47 24.55 -6.10
CA GLY A 297 -29.17 25.51 -5.24
C GLY A 297 -28.53 26.90 -5.29
N SER A 298 -29.29 27.96 -4.94
CA SER A 298 -28.77 29.34 -4.86
C SER A 298 -28.96 29.92 -3.45
N PRO A 299 -27.90 30.46 -2.81
CA PRO A 299 -26.51 30.42 -3.29
C PRO A 299 -25.98 28.98 -3.26
N GLY A 300 -25.14 28.62 -4.24
CA GLY A 300 -24.47 27.32 -4.34
C GLY A 300 -23.35 27.17 -3.31
N THR A 301 -23.59 27.58 -2.07
CA THR A 301 -22.65 27.51 -0.97
C THR A 301 -23.44 27.09 0.26
N ASN A 302 -22.81 26.31 1.15
CA ASN A 302 -23.41 25.77 2.39
C ASN A 302 -24.00 24.36 2.25
N PHE A 303 -23.43 23.54 1.36
CA PHE A 303 -23.70 22.11 1.32
C PHE A 303 -23.03 21.41 2.49
N THR A 304 -23.72 20.40 3.02
CA THR A 304 -23.27 19.63 4.17
C THR A 304 -23.45 18.14 3.91
N VAL A 305 -22.38 17.39 4.15
CA VAL A 305 -22.36 15.92 4.11
C VAL A 305 -22.00 15.38 5.48
N LYS A 306 -22.70 14.33 5.92
CA LYS A 306 -22.32 13.52 7.08
C LYS A 306 -21.64 12.24 6.58
N ILE A 307 -20.49 11.91 7.15
CA ILE A 307 -19.70 10.72 6.77
C ILE A 307 -19.47 9.85 8.01
N GLY A 308 -19.71 8.55 7.87
CA GLY A 308 -19.35 7.55 8.89
C GLY A 308 -18.53 6.42 8.28
N ALA A 309 -17.57 5.88 9.03
CA ALA A 309 -16.69 4.79 8.61
C ALA A 309 -17.00 3.51 9.39
N PHE A 310 -16.84 2.37 8.74
CA PHE A 310 -17.25 1.06 9.23
C PHE A 310 -16.26 -0.04 8.81
N SER A 311 -16.05 -0.99 9.71
CA SER A 311 -15.37 -2.24 9.45
C SER A 311 -16.41 -3.35 9.32
N ALA A 312 -16.62 -3.80 8.08
CA ALA A 312 -17.39 -4.99 7.76
C ALA A 312 -16.52 -6.25 7.90
N GLY A 313 -17.14 -7.39 8.21
CA GLY A 313 -16.47 -8.70 8.23
C GLY A 313 -15.55 -9.01 9.43
N GLY A 314 -15.76 -8.35 10.58
CA GLY A 314 -14.95 -8.59 11.79
C GLY A 314 -14.88 -10.07 12.23
N ALA A 315 -13.67 -10.54 12.59
CA ALA A 315 -13.29 -11.84 13.17
C ALA A 315 -13.80 -13.17 12.54
N SER A 316 -14.84 -13.17 11.70
CA SER A 316 -15.35 -14.32 10.96
C SER A 316 -15.41 -13.99 9.47
N THR A 317 -14.48 -14.58 8.73
CA THR A 317 -14.11 -14.28 7.34
C THR A 317 -15.15 -14.74 6.31
N ASN A 318 -16.18 -13.94 6.06
CA ASN A 318 -16.86 -13.97 4.76
C ASN A 318 -17.46 -12.59 4.46
N PRO A 319 -17.15 -11.96 3.31
CA PRO A 319 -17.87 -10.76 2.91
C PRO A 319 -19.35 -11.06 2.66
N GLU A 320 -20.27 -10.23 3.18
CA GLU A 320 -21.67 -10.31 2.78
C GLU A 320 -21.77 -9.97 1.28
N SER A 321 -22.17 -10.92 0.45
CA SER A 321 -22.38 -10.70 -0.98
C SER A 321 -23.76 -11.20 -1.38
N GLY A 322 -24.22 -10.88 -2.59
CA GLY A 322 -25.58 -11.16 -2.99
C GLY A 322 -26.59 -10.55 -2.02
N ARG A 323 -27.61 -11.32 -1.67
CA ARG A 323 -28.72 -10.88 -0.79
C ARG A 323 -28.27 -10.60 0.63
N SER A 324 -27.25 -11.30 1.13
CA SER A 324 -26.72 -11.08 2.48
C SER A 324 -26.13 -9.69 2.67
N TYR A 325 -25.74 -9.01 1.58
CA TYR A 325 -25.34 -7.60 1.64
C TYR A 325 -26.43 -6.68 2.19
N ILE A 326 -27.71 -7.00 1.96
CA ILE A 326 -28.84 -6.19 2.43
C ILE A 326 -29.26 -6.65 3.83
N ASP A 327 -29.41 -7.97 3.99
CA ASP A 327 -29.81 -8.62 5.23
C ASP A 327 -29.19 -10.02 5.31
N ASN A 328 -28.39 -10.27 6.34
CA ASN A 328 -27.75 -11.56 6.61
C ASN A 328 -28.72 -12.71 6.91
N ASP A 329 -29.96 -12.40 7.28
CA ASP A 329 -31.01 -13.41 7.47
C ASP A 329 -31.67 -13.82 6.14
N LEU A 330 -31.38 -13.13 5.03
CA LEU A 330 -31.77 -13.57 3.69
C LEU A 330 -30.83 -14.68 3.20
N PRO A 331 -31.36 -15.83 2.75
CA PRO A 331 -30.51 -16.89 2.19
C PRO A 331 -29.83 -16.43 0.90
N ASP A 332 -28.55 -16.80 0.71
CA ASP A 332 -27.75 -16.56 -0.51
C ASP A 332 -28.48 -16.97 -1.81
N ALA A 333 -29.41 -17.93 -1.71
CA ALA A 333 -30.31 -18.33 -2.79
C ALA A 333 -31.69 -18.77 -2.23
N GLY A 334 -32.76 -18.17 -2.72
CA GLY A 334 -34.14 -18.50 -2.32
C GLY A 334 -35.13 -17.37 -2.63
N PRO A 335 -36.45 -17.58 -2.45
CA PRO A 335 -37.41 -16.49 -2.58
C PRO A 335 -37.19 -15.49 -1.44
N ASP A 336 -37.10 -14.21 -1.79
CA ASP A 336 -37.25 -13.12 -0.82
C ASP A 336 -38.59 -13.28 -0.09
N LEU A 337 -38.56 -13.19 1.23
CA LEU A 337 -39.76 -13.24 2.07
C LEU A 337 -40.42 -11.87 2.21
N GLY A 338 -39.84 -10.82 1.62
CA GLY A 338 -40.38 -9.47 1.50
C GLY A 338 -40.30 -8.65 2.79
N ASN A 339 -39.20 -8.80 3.54
CA ASN A 339 -38.96 -8.11 4.81
C ASN A 339 -37.72 -7.20 4.81
N ASP A 340 -37.05 -7.03 3.68
CA ASP A 340 -35.84 -6.23 3.47
C ASP A 340 -36.05 -4.71 3.60
N ALA A 341 -37.31 -4.26 3.68
CA ALA A 341 -37.65 -2.86 3.79
C ALA A 341 -37.11 -2.24 5.10
N GLY A 342 -36.06 -1.42 4.97
CA GLY A 342 -35.40 -0.75 6.09
C GLY A 342 -34.17 -1.47 6.62
N ASP A 343 -33.77 -2.58 5.99
CA ASP A 343 -32.49 -3.23 6.24
C ASP A 343 -31.36 -2.52 5.49
N SER A 344 -30.12 -2.76 5.93
CA SER A 344 -28.95 -2.08 5.44
C SER A 344 -27.71 -2.94 5.60
N ALA A 345 -26.77 -2.79 4.66
CA ALA A 345 -25.44 -3.39 4.76
C ALA A 345 -24.73 -3.03 6.08
N LEU A 346 -25.03 -1.88 6.68
CA LEU A 346 -24.35 -1.40 7.88
C LEU A 346 -24.88 -2.02 9.20
N LEU A 347 -25.88 -2.89 9.16
CA LEU A 347 -26.60 -3.32 10.37
C LEU A 347 -25.71 -4.15 11.33
N ASP A 348 -24.79 -4.94 10.78
CA ASP A 348 -23.86 -5.81 11.51
C ASP A 348 -22.40 -5.31 11.49
N ASP A 349 -22.16 -4.17 10.84
CA ASP A 349 -20.86 -3.53 10.79
C ASP A 349 -20.45 -2.91 12.14
N THR A 350 -19.14 -2.87 12.37
CA THR A 350 -18.57 -2.13 13.51
C THR A 350 -18.21 -0.71 13.08
N ALA A 351 -18.76 0.30 13.76
CA ALA A 351 -18.39 1.69 13.53
C ALA A 351 -16.93 1.95 13.90
N VAL A 352 -16.25 2.74 13.07
CA VAL A 352 -14.86 3.18 13.25
C VAL A 352 -14.85 4.70 13.38
N ASP A 353 -14.20 5.21 14.43
CA ASP A 353 -14.15 6.64 14.71
C ASP A 353 -13.31 7.37 13.66
N ILE A 354 -13.81 8.50 13.17
CA ILE A 354 -13.03 9.42 12.33
C ILE A 354 -12.28 10.40 13.23
N VAL A 355 -10.95 10.42 13.14
CA VAL A 355 -10.08 11.18 14.06
C VAL A 355 -9.50 12.46 13.45
N ARG A 356 -9.49 12.56 12.11
CA ARG A 356 -9.00 13.74 11.39
C ARG A 356 -9.77 13.96 10.10
N VAL A 357 -9.95 15.22 9.73
CA VAL A 357 -10.57 15.63 8.46
C VAL A 357 -9.74 16.72 7.78
N VAL A 358 -9.56 16.58 6.47
CA VAL A 358 -8.94 17.57 5.60
C VAL A 358 -9.93 17.96 4.50
N ILE A 359 -10.20 19.26 4.35
CA ILE A 359 -11.05 19.80 3.28
C ILE A 359 -10.20 20.70 2.38
N LYS A 360 -10.30 20.49 1.07
CA LYS A 360 -9.72 21.37 0.06
C LYS A 360 -10.82 21.91 -0.86
N ASP A 361 -10.63 23.13 -1.34
CA ASP A 361 -11.52 23.76 -2.31
C ASP A 361 -11.30 23.24 -3.73
N GLY A 362 -12.12 23.68 -4.68
CA GLY A 362 -12.01 23.30 -6.10
C GLY A 362 -10.72 23.72 -6.81
N ASN A 363 -9.89 24.58 -6.19
CA ASN A 363 -8.55 24.93 -6.68
C ASN A 363 -7.45 24.11 -5.98
N GLY A 364 -7.83 23.14 -5.14
CA GLY A 364 -6.94 22.34 -4.32
C GLY A 364 -6.34 23.09 -3.12
N GLN A 365 -6.84 24.29 -2.78
CA GLN A 365 -6.36 25.04 -1.63
C GLN A 365 -6.92 24.45 -0.34
N LEU A 366 -6.08 24.38 0.69
CA LEU A 366 -6.48 23.89 2.01
C LEU A 366 -7.50 24.85 2.63
N VAL A 367 -8.69 24.32 2.93
CA VAL A 367 -9.75 25.03 3.68
C VAL A 367 -9.62 24.74 5.17
N THR A 368 -9.48 23.46 5.53
CA THR A 368 -9.23 23.05 6.91
C THR A 368 -8.49 21.71 6.98
N ASP A 369 -7.73 21.52 8.06
CA ASP A 369 -7.08 20.28 8.46
C ASP A 369 -7.21 20.23 9.99
N THR A 370 -7.98 19.28 10.51
CA THR A 370 -8.37 19.33 11.91
C THR A 370 -8.65 17.96 12.50
N THR A 371 -8.39 17.85 13.80
CA THR A 371 -8.73 16.71 14.67
C THR A 371 -9.80 17.09 15.71
N VAL A 372 -10.38 18.30 15.59
CA VAL A 372 -11.38 18.82 16.52
C VAL A 372 -12.47 19.59 15.77
N THR A 373 -13.65 19.70 16.39
CA THR A 373 -14.75 20.48 15.81
C THR A 373 -14.37 21.94 15.59
N ASN A 374 -14.67 22.46 14.41
CA ASN A 374 -14.48 23.85 14.00
C ASN A 374 -15.66 24.34 13.13
N SER A 375 -15.49 25.45 12.40
CA SER A 375 -16.56 26.01 11.55
C SER A 375 -16.89 25.19 10.30
N PHE A 376 -16.02 24.28 9.87
CA PHE A 376 -16.17 23.46 8.66
C PHE A 376 -16.45 22.00 8.96
N VAL A 377 -16.04 21.51 10.12
CA VAL A 377 -16.15 20.09 10.51
C VAL A 377 -16.69 20.00 11.92
N THR A 378 -17.72 19.18 12.11
CA THR A 378 -18.16 18.72 13.43
C THR A 378 -17.84 17.24 13.57
N PHE A 379 -17.07 16.89 14.59
CA PHE A 379 -16.92 15.49 15.04
C PHE A 379 -18.10 15.17 15.96
N ASN A 380 -18.92 14.21 15.55
CA ASN A 380 -20.13 13.84 16.26
C ASN A 380 -19.82 12.78 17.32
N ALA A 381 -20.68 12.67 18.34
CA ALA A 381 -20.49 11.70 19.43
C ALA A 381 -20.70 10.24 19.01
N ASP A 382 -21.20 9.99 17.79
CA ASP A 382 -21.43 8.67 17.20
C ASP A 382 -20.27 8.22 16.28
N GLY A 383 -19.10 8.86 16.38
CA GLY A 383 -17.91 8.53 15.58
C GLY A 383 -17.90 9.13 14.16
N THR A 384 -19.03 9.67 13.70
CA THR A 384 -19.16 10.28 12.37
C THR A 384 -18.67 11.73 12.33
N ILE A 385 -18.46 12.26 11.13
CA ILE A 385 -18.21 13.69 10.92
C ILE A 385 -19.33 14.34 10.11
N THR A 386 -19.51 15.64 10.32
CA THR A 386 -20.34 16.52 9.49
C THR A 386 -19.45 17.59 8.87
N ALA A 387 -19.21 17.52 7.56
CA ALA A 387 -18.46 18.51 6.80
C ALA A 387 -19.43 19.50 6.13
N GLN A 388 -19.20 20.79 6.31
CA GLN A 388 -20.11 21.86 5.90
C GLN A 388 -19.40 22.98 5.13
N HIS A 389 -20.19 23.88 4.56
CA HIS A 389 -19.70 24.96 3.69
C HIS A 389 -19.00 24.45 2.42
N LEU A 390 -19.41 23.29 1.93
CA LEU A 390 -18.89 22.69 0.71
C LEU A 390 -19.47 23.40 -0.53
N ASN A 391 -18.79 23.19 -1.66
CA ASN A 391 -19.15 23.69 -2.98
C ASN A 391 -18.62 22.72 -4.07
N ASP A 392 -18.87 23.03 -5.34
CA ASP A 392 -18.40 22.29 -6.49
C ASP A 392 -16.88 22.06 -6.44
N ALA A 393 -16.47 20.86 -6.82
CA ALA A 393 -15.09 20.37 -6.87
C ALA A 393 -14.35 20.33 -5.52
N TYR A 394 -15.04 20.49 -4.39
CA TYR A 394 -14.42 20.33 -3.07
C TYR A 394 -14.09 18.86 -2.81
N THR A 395 -13.05 18.61 -2.03
CA THR A 395 -12.71 17.28 -1.51
C THR A 395 -12.83 17.26 0.00
N VAL A 396 -13.45 16.22 0.54
CA VAL A 396 -13.50 15.92 1.97
C VAL A 396 -12.76 14.62 2.21
N GLN A 397 -11.56 14.69 2.79
CA GLN A 397 -10.76 13.55 3.21
C GLN A 397 -10.93 13.30 4.70
N TRP A 398 -11.09 12.05 5.09
CA TRP A 398 -11.15 11.65 6.50
C TRP A 398 -10.16 10.52 6.78
N PHE A 399 -9.74 10.44 8.03
CA PHE A 399 -8.80 9.44 8.54
C PHE A 399 -9.41 8.75 9.76
N THR A 400 -9.24 7.43 9.86
CA THR A 400 -9.60 6.64 11.04
C THR A 400 -8.39 6.33 11.90
N ASP A 401 -7.20 6.20 11.29
CA ASP A 401 -5.99 5.88 12.03
C ASP A 401 -5.43 7.11 12.76
N ASP A 402 -5.42 7.07 14.09
CA ASP A 402 -4.68 8.01 14.90
C ASP A 402 -3.22 7.55 15.01
N THR A 403 -2.36 8.17 14.21
CA THR A 403 -0.89 7.97 14.21
C THR A 403 -0.23 8.13 15.59
N GLY A 404 -0.93 8.67 16.60
CA GLY A 404 -0.50 8.73 17.99
C GLY A 404 -0.80 7.49 18.84
N THR A 405 -1.55 6.52 18.31
CA THR A 405 -1.89 5.24 18.97
C THR A 405 -1.08 4.08 18.36
N GLN A 406 -0.97 2.95 19.08
CA GLN A 406 -0.22 1.77 18.60
C GLN A 406 -1.08 0.81 17.76
N ALA A 407 -2.41 0.96 17.75
CA ALA A 407 -3.30 0.06 17.02
C ALA A 407 -3.72 0.72 15.72
N LEU A 408 -3.43 0.08 14.59
CA LEU A 408 -3.89 0.51 13.28
C LEU A 408 -5.41 0.40 13.21
N GLU A 409 -6.09 1.52 13.00
CA GLU A 409 -7.55 1.55 12.87
C GLU A 409 -7.96 1.68 11.40
N THR A 410 -8.45 0.56 10.83
CA THR A 410 -8.89 0.50 9.44
C THR A 410 -10.41 0.42 9.29
N PHE A 411 -10.89 0.83 8.13
CA PHE A 411 -12.26 0.66 7.69
C PHE A 411 -12.28 0.15 6.25
N ASN A 412 -13.38 -0.48 5.85
CA ASN A 412 -13.55 -0.98 4.48
C ASN A 412 -14.91 -0.57 3.87
N ARG A 413 -15.74 0.10 4.66
CA ARG A 413 -17.02 0.64 4.22
C ARG A 413 -17.24 2.03 4.82
N PHE A 414 -17.90 2.91 4.08
CA PHE A 414 -18.33 4.20 4.62
C PHE A 414 -19.71 4.58 4.09
N GLN A 415 -20.39 5.47 4.80
CA GLN A 415 -21.63 6.08 4.35
C GLN A 415 -21.45 7.56 4.11
N ALA A 416 -22.16 8.11 3.12
CA ALA A 416 -22.28 9.54 2.92
C ALA A 416 -23.76 9.94 2.88
N THR A 417 -24.18 10.78 3.82
CA THR A 417 -25.54 11.30 3.93
C THR A 417 -25.57 12.78 3.58
N ALA A 418 -26.47 13.18 2.68
CA ALA A 418 -26.74 14.59 2.45
C ALA A 418 -27.52 15.20 3.62
N VAL A 419 -27.02 16.30 4.18
CA VAL A 419 -27.66 16.98 5.33
C VAL A 419 -28.28 18.30 4.92
N VAL A 420 -27.53 19.12 4.16
CA VAL A 420 -27.99 20.42 3.67
C VAL A 420 -27.60 20.58 2.21
N GLY A 421 -28.57 21.02 1.41
CA GLY A 421 -28.42 21.21 -0.02
C GLY A 421 -28.27 19.89 -0.79
N LYS A 422 -28.21 19.99 -2.12
CA LYS A 422 -28.06 18.86 -3.03
C LYS A 422 -26.67 18.81 -3.63
N PHE A 423 -26.11 17.62 -3.74
CA PHE A 423 -24.82 17.43 -4.39
C PHE A 423 -24.73 16.10 -5.14
N ASP A 424 -23.74 16.05 -6.02
CA ASP A 424 -23.32 14.86 -6.73
C ASP A 424 -21.97 14.39 -6.22
N VAL A 425 -21.79 13.07 -6.14
CA VAL A 425 -20.47 12.47 -5.91
C VAL A 425 -19.87 12.07 -7.25
N GLY A 426 -18.65 12.54 -7.54
CA GLY A 426 -17.96 12.23 -8.80
C GLY A 426 -16.91 11.13 -8.68
N ARG A 427 -16.27 11.01 -7.52
CA ARG A 427 -15.29 9.95 -7.25
C ARG A 427 -15.00 9.81 -5.76
N VAL A 428 -14.34 8.70 -5.42
CA VAL A 428 -13.72 8.46 -4.12
C VAL A 428 -12.24 8.15 -4.34
N ASP A 429 -11.35 8.81 -3.62
CA ASP A 429 -9.90 8.59 -3.71
C ASP A 429 -9.37 7.98 -2.39
N LEU A 430 -8.40 7.08 -2.46
CA LEU A 430 -7.68 6.50 -1.33
C LEU A 430 -6.23 6.98 -1.37
N SER A 431 -5.68 7.54 -0.27
CA SER A 431 -4.30 8.05 -0.28
C SER A 431 -3.25 6.94 -0.23
N GLN A 432 -3.56 5.85 0.46
CA GLN A 432 -2.82 4.59 0.43
C GLN A 432 -3.83 3.45 0.28
N GLY A 433 -4.07 3.07 -0.96
CA GLY A 433 -5.05 2.03 -1.28
C GLY A 433 -4.55 0.62 -0.98
N VAL A 434 -3.24 0.38 -1.11
CA VAL A 434 -2.58 -0.91 -0.88
C VAL A 434 -1.09 -0.69 -0.59
N THR A 435 -0.56 -1.21 0.52
CA THR A 435 0.87 -1.53 0.65
C THR A 435 1.04 -2.98 0.24
N VAL A 436 1.87 -3.25 -0.76
CA VAL A 436 2.25 -4.60 -1.15
C VAL A 436 3.70 -4.79 -0.82
N THR A 437 4.01 -5.87 -0.11
CA THR A 437 5.38 -6.25 0.27
C THR A 437 5.67 -7.61 -0.33
N GLU A 438 6.78 -7.71 -1.04
CA GLU A 438 7.28 -8.96 -1.60
C GLU A 438 8.73 -9.18 -1.14
N SER A 439 9.05 -10.40 -0.74
CA SER A 439 10.40 -10.77 -0.36
C SER A 439 11.32 -10.75 -1.57
N VAL A 440 12.56 -10.27 -1.45
CA VAL A 440 13.54 -10.44 -2.54
C VAL A 440 13.80 -11.91 -2.84
N GLY A 441 13.47 -12.80 -1.89
CA GLY A 441 13.54 -14.24 -2.05
C GLY A 441 14.96 -14.75 -2.29
N ASP A 442 15.04 -15.93 -2.90
CA ASP A 442 16.28 -16.56 -3.36
C ASP A 442 16.93 -15.84 -4.56
N LYS A 443 16.45 -14.63 -4.90
CA LYS A 443 16.94 -13.85 -6.05
C LYS A 443 18.07 -12.91 -5.66
N LEU A 444 18.28 -12.66 -4.37
CA LEU A 444 19.37 -11.84 -3.89
C LEU A 444 20.24 -12.68 -2.96
N ALA A 445 21.52 -12.80 -3.27
CA ALA A 445 22.45 -13.62 -2.51
C ALA A 445 23.83 -12.95 -2.36
N THR A 446 24.50 -13.28 -1.26
CA THR A 446 25.92 -12.98 -1.05
C THR A 446 26.66 -14.29 -0.84
N ASN A 447 27.56 -14.62 -1.75
CA ASN A 447 28.35 -15.84 -1.69
C ASN A 447 29.64 -15.61 -0.93
N ASP A 448 30.04 -16.64 -0.20
CA ASP A 448 31.31 -16.75 0.49
C ASP A 448 32.49 -16.78 -0.50
N ASP A 449 33.66 -16.34 -0.05
CA ASP A 449 34.89 -16.50 -0.82
C ASP A 449 35.36 -17.96 -0.78
N GLY A 450 34.99 -18.72 -1.82
CA GLY A 450 35.57 -20.04 -2.03
C GLY A 450 37.11 -19.95 -2.05
N PRO A 451 37.85 -20.91 -1.47
CA PRO A 451 39.27 -20.73 -1.19
C PRO A 451 40.09 -20.41 -2.45
N THR A 452 40.90 -19.35 -2.39
CA THR A 452 41.84 -19.04 -3.48
C THR A 452 42.91 -20.12 -3.57
N VAL A 453 42.82 -20.98 -4.59
CA VAL A 453 43.78 -22.09 -4.78
C VAL A 453 45.15 -21.56 -5.22
N SER A 454 46.07 -21.39 -4.27
CA SER A 454 47.50 -21.22 -4.62
C SER A 454 48.09 -22.56 -5.08
N ALA A 455 48.98 -22.53 -6.08
CA ALA A 455 49.42 -23.67 -6.88
C ALA A 455 50.24 -24.77 -6.15
N ASN A 456 50.13 -24.94 -4.83
CA ASN A 456 50.78 -26.03 -4.11
C ASN A 456 49.84 -26.70 -3.08
N THR A 457 49.46 -27.93 -3.42
CA THR A 457 48.81 -28.98 -2.59
C THR A 457 47.38 -28.72 -2.13
N ALA A 458 46.50 -29.69 -2.39
CA ALA A 458 45.13 -29.72 -1.91
C ALA A 458 45.08 -29.71 -0.38
N VAL A 459 44.56 -28.61 0.17
CA VAL A 459 44.09 -28.52 1.55
C VAL A 459 42.65 -28.01 1.44
N GLN A 460 41.68 -28.69 2.07
CA GLN A 460 40.42 -28.05 2.41
C GLN A 460 40.75 -27.14 3.59
N LEU A 461 40.77 -25.83 3.33
CA LEU A 461 40.76 -24.81 4.37
C LEU A 461 39.47 -24.02 4.19
N ASP A 462 38.80 -23.89 5.31
CA ASP A 462 37.67 -23.01 5.58
C ASP A 462 38.29 -21.76 6.23
N ASP A 463 38.00 -20.57 5.69
CA ASP A 463 38.64 -19.31 6.10
C ASP A 463 38.01 -18.70 7.37
N ASP A 464 36.89 -19.26 7.88
CA ASP A 464 36.44 -19.02 9.26
C ASP A 464 37.45 -19.51 10.32
N ALA A 465 38.48 -20.25 9.89
CA ALA A 465 39.53 -20.78 10.75
C ALA A 465 40.79 -19.89 10.87
N LEU A 466 40.88 -18.74 10.19
CA LEU A 466 42.06 -17.86 10.25
C LEU A 466 41.81 -16.61 11.13
N THR A 467 41.81 -16.83 12.45
CA THR A 467 41.95 -15.79 13.48
C THR A 467 43.29 -15.06 13.49
#